data_AF-A0A6J2RZ41-F1
#
_entry.id   AF-A0A6J2RZ41-F1
#
_cell.length_a   1.000
_cell.length_b   1.000
_cell.length_c   1.000
_cell.angle_alpha   90.00
_cell.angle_beta   90.00
_cell.angle_gamma   90.00
#
_symmetry.space_group_name_H-M   'P 1'
#
loop_
_entity.id
_entity.type
_entity.pdbx_description
1 polymer ?
#
loop_
_entity_poly.entity_id
_entity_poly.type
_entity_poly.pdbx_seq_one_letter_code
_entity_poly.pdbx_strand_id
1 'polypeptide(L)'
;MDIRTGFIVLFCFMGFTCAEPVKFADCGSSSGKVSTVDISPCATQPCQLHRGESYSVNVTFNSAVLSQTSKAVVHGIIAGVPIPFPIPIEDGCKSGIQCPIQKQQKYHYVNLLPVKSEYPAIKLVVEWELRDDNKEDLFCIRFPVQIVS
;
A
#
# COMPACT_ATOMS: atom_id res chain seq x y z
N MET A 1 -17.41 -36.78 -46.40
CA MET A 1 -17.74 -35.87 -45.28
C MET A 1 -16.72 -36.13 -44.19
N ASP A 2 -15.53 -35.57 -44.36
CA ASP A 2 -14.42 -35.78 -43.44
C ASP A 2 -14.53 -34.80 -42.28
N ILE A 3 -14.80 -35.35 -41.10
CA ILE A 3 -14.79 -34.65 -39.81
C ILE A 3 -13.33 -34.31 -39.48
N ARG A 4 -12.95 -33.05 -39.75
CA ARG A 4 -11.73 -32.46 -39.20
C ARG A 4 -12.00 -32.01 -37.77
N THR A 5 -11.71 -32.90 -36.83
CA THR A 5 -11.63 -32.62 -35.40
C THR A 5 -10.52 -31.58 -35.15
N GLY A 6 -10.90 -30.31 -35.07
CA GLY A 6 -10.02 -29.22 -34.65
C GLY A 6 -10.01 -29.10 -33.13
N PHE A 7 -9.05 -29.75 -32.46
CA PHE A 7 -8.74 -29.49 -31.05
C PHE A 7 -8.06 -28.11 -30.95
N ILE A 8 -8.84 -27.06 -30.65
CA ILE A 8 -8.29 -25.75 -30.28
C ILE A 8 -7.79 -25.86 -28.84
N VAL A 9 -6.49 -26.14 -28.67
CA VAL A 9 -5.83 -26.02 -27.37
C VAL A 9 -5.56 -24.54 -27.12
N LEU A 10 -6.50 -23.87 -26.44
CA LEU A 10 -6.35 -22.50 -25.97
C LEU A 10 -5.33 -22.50 -24.81
N PHE A 11 -4.05 -22.36 -25.15
CA PHE A 11 -2.97 -22.23 -24.17
C PHE A 11 -3.05 -20.81 -23.57
N CYS A 12 -3.84 -20.64 -22.51
CA CYS A 12 -3.85 -19.41 -21.72
C CYS A 12 -2.45 -19.20 -21.12
N PHE A 13 -1.63 -18.37 -21.75
CA PHE A 13 -0.48 -17.75 -21.11
C PHE A 13 -0.99 -16.84 -19.98
N MET A 14 -1.25 -17.44 -18.81
CA MET A 14 -1.38 -16.67 -17.58
C MET A 14 0.02 -16.12 -17.29
N GLY A 15 0.27 -14.88 -17.72
CA GLY A 15 1.47 -14.15 -17.33
C GLY A 15 1.49 -14.05 -15.80
N PHE A 16 2.38 -14.81 -15.16
CA PHE A 16 2.69 -14.63 -13.75
C PHE A 16 3.42 -13.28 -13.61
N THR A 17 2.69 -12.22 -13.29
CA THR A 17 3.31 -10.99 -12.82
C THR A 17 3.68 -11.21 -11.36
N CYS A 18 4.96 -11.46 -11.09
CA CYS A 18 5.47 -11.43 -9.72
C CYS A 18 5.42 -9.97 -9.24
N ALA A 19 4.49 -9.65 -8.34
CA ALA A 19 4.53 -8.38 -7.62
C ALA A 19 5.73 -8.43 -6.66
N GLU A 20 6.77 -7.64 -6.94
CA GLU A 20 7.90 -7.49 -6.01
C GLU A 20 7.54 -6.48 -4.91
N PRO A 21 7.88 -6.78 -3.64
CA PRO A 21 7.71 -5.82 -2.56
C PRO A 21 8.39 -4.48 -2.85
N VAL A 22 7.71 -3.39 -2.49
CA VAL A 22 8.21 -2.04 -2.65
C VAL A 22 9.33 -1.76 -1.65
N LYS A 23 10.43 -1.17 -2.12
CA LYS A 23 11.50 -0.68 -1.26
C LYS A 23 11.02 0.55 -0.50
N PHE A 24 11.13 0.51 0.82
CA PHE A 24 10.73 1.60 1.70
C PHE A 24 11.83 1.93 2.72
N ALA A 25 11.79 3.14 3.26
CA ALA A 25 12.56 3.56 4.41
C ALA A 25 11.65 3.68 5.63
N ASP A 26 12.06 3.17 6.78
CA ASP A 26 11.37 3.41 8.06
C ASP A 26 11.59 4.86 8.51
N CYS A 27 10.52 5.55 8.87
CA CYS A 27 10.58 6.95 9.30
C CYS A 27 10.32 7.17 10.79
N GLY A 28 10.09 6.11 11.57
CA GLY A 28 9.83 6.26 13.00
C GLY A 28 8.86 5.24 13.60
N SER A 29 8.90 3.97 13.18
CA SER A 29 8.04 2.92 13.74
C SER A 29 8.37 2.58 15.21
N SER A 30 7.93 3.41 16.16
CA SER A 30 8.26 3.26 17.59
C SER A 30 7.52 2.11 18.28
N SER A 31 6.31 1.81 17.83
CA SER A 31 5.38 0.86 18.47
C SER A 31 5.20 -0.43 17.67
N GLY A 32 6.01 -0.65 16.63
CA GLY A 32 5.96 -1.86 15.81
C GLY A 32 7.12 -1.95 14.82
N LYS A 33 7.04 -2.93 13.92
CA LYS A 33 8.06 -3.16 12.89
C LYS A 33 7.46 -3.64 11.60
N VAL A 34 7.75 -2.92 10.51
CA VAL A 34 7.32 -3.29 9.15
C VAL A 34 8.20 -4.42 8.62
N SER A 35 7.56 -5.38 7.97
CA SER A 35 8.21 -6.49 7.27
C SER A 35 8.19 -6.29 5.75
N THR A 36 7.04 -5.91 5.21
CA THR A 36 6.81 -5.84 3.76
C THR A 36 5.83 -4.72 3.43
N VAL A 37 6.05 -4.06 2.29
CA VAL A 37 5.13 -3.10 1.69
C VAL A 37 4.87 -3.55 0.27
N ASP A 38 3.62 -3.83 -0.06
CA ASP A 38 3.20 -4.27 -1.38
C ASP A 38 2.24 -3.24 -1.98
N ILE A 39 2.49 -2.85 -3.23
CA ILE A 39 1.62 -1.96 -4.00
C ILE A 39 1.25 -2.67 -5.29
N SER A 40 -0.04 -2.75 -5.59
CA SER A 40 -0.54 -3.45 -6.77
C SER A 40 -1.58 -2.62 -7.52
N PRO A 41 -1.43 -2.45 -8.85
CA PRO A 41 -0.30 -2.91 -9.67
C PRO A 41 0.96 -2.04 -9.47
N CYS A 42 2.16 -2.64 -9.49
CA CYS A 42 3.44 -1.91 -9.54
C CYS A 42 4.52 -2.76 -10.21
N ALA A 43 4.62 -2.66 -11.55
CA ALA A 43 5.57 -3.47 -12.33
C ALA A 43 7.02 -2.97 -12.25
N THR A 44 7.22 -1.68 -11.94
CA THR A 44 8.55 -1.07 -11.81
C THR A 44 8.56 -0.11 -10.63
N GLN A 45 9.72 0.05 -10.00
CA GLN A 45 9.91 0.97 -8.88
C GLN A 45 10.79 2.17 -9.31
N PRO A 46 10.44 3.42 -8.94
CA PRO A 46 9.27 3.84 -8.16
C PRO A 46 7.96 3.55 -8.89
N CYS A 47 6.92 3.18 -8.15
CA CYS A 47 5.63 2.80 -8.74
C CYS A 47 5.08 3.95 -9.59
N GLN A 48 4.76 3.65 -10.84
CA GLN A 48 4.07 4.57 -11.74
C GLN A 48 2.58 4.45 -11.50
N LEU A 49 2.00 5.49 -10.92
CA LEU A 49 0.60 5.56 -10.55
C LEU A 49 -0.16 6.35 -11.62
N HIS A 50 -0.95 5.67 -12.43
CA HIS A 50 -1.76 6.30 -13.47
C HIS A 50 -2.97 7.00 -12.86
N ARG A 51 -3.26 8.19 -13.38
CA ARG A 51 -4.46 8.96 -13.08
C ARG A 51 -5.72 8.20 -13.46
N GLY A 52 -6.76 8.35 -12.65
CA GLY A 52 -8.06 7.69 -12.82
C GLY A 52 -8.07 6.22 -12.39
N GLU A 53 -6.92 5.64 -12.02
CA GLU A 53 -6.82 4.27 -11.55
C GLU A 53 -6.82 4.18 -10.02
N SER A 54 -6.97 2.96 -9.51
CA SER A 54 -6.90 2.64 -8.08
C SER A 54 -5.81 1.63 -7.82
N TYR A 55 -5.04 1.86 -6.75
CA TYR A 55 -3.92 1.02 -6.35
C TYR A 55 -4.19 0.44 -4.97
N SER A 56 -3.98 -0.87 -4.84
CA SER A 56 -4.02 -1.56 -3.57
C SER A 56 -2.69 -1.43 -2.87
N VAL A 57 -2.71 -1.11 -1.58
CA VAL A 57 -1.53 -1.06 -0.72
C VAL A 57 -1.73 -2.03 0.43
N ASN A 58 -0.74 -2.90 0.66
CA ASN A 58 -0.69 -3.81 1.79
C ASN A 58 0.62 -3.60 2.56
N VAL A 59 0.50 -3.22 3.83
CA VAL A 59 1.64 -3.12 4.74
C VAL A 59 1.56 -4.26 5.74
N THR A 60 2.55 -5.15 5.69
CA THR A 60 2.71 -6.22 6.67
C THR A 60 3.61 -5.74 7.80
N PHE A 61 3.09 -5.69 9.02
CA PHE A 61 3.85 -5.23 10.19
C PHE A 61 3.57 -6.11 11.42
N ASN A 62 4.46 -6.04 12.40
CA ASN A 62 4.26 -6.66 13.71
C ASN A 62 4.11 -5.56 14.77
N SER A 63 3.08 -5.65 15.60
CA SER A 63 2.89 -4.70 16.70
C SER A 63 3.80 -5.05 17.89
N ALA A 64 4.40 -4.05 18.53
CA ALA A 64 5.12 -4.21 19.79
C ALA A 64 4.26 -3.87 21.03
N VAL A 65 3.05 -3.35 20.81
CA VAL A 65 2.13 -2.85 21.84
C VAL A 65 0.72 -3.40 21.64
N LEU A 66 -0.12 -3.22 22.66
CA LEU A 66 -1.57 -3.40 22.54
C LEU A 66 -2.19 -2.05 22.19
N SER A 67 -3.18 -2.04 21.29
CA SER A 67 -3.94 -0.83 20.94
C SER A 67 -5.40 -1.17 20.66
N GLN A 68 -6.32 -0.42 21.24
CA GLN A 68 -7.76 -0.59 21.02
C GLN A 68 -8.16 -0.11 19.63
N THR A 69 -7.51 0.94 19.15
CA THR A 69 -7.78 1.55 17.84
C THR A 69 -6.49 1.68 17.03
N SER A 70 -6.64 2.01 15.76
CA SER A 70 -5.51 2.43 14.92
C SER A 70 -5.97 3.45 13.90
N LYS A 71 -5.12 4.43 13.60
CA LYS A 71 -5.42 5.50 12.66
C LYS A 71 -4.30 5.69 11.65
N ALA A 72 -4.64 5.59 10.37
CA ALA A 72 -3.74 5.85 9.27
C ALA A 72 -3.66 7.35 8.96
N VAL A 73 -2.44 7.83 8.70
CA VAL A 73 -2.15 9.20 8.28
C VAL A 73 -1.18 9.13 7.09
N VAL A 74 -1.48 9.87 6.03
CA VAL A 74 -0.70 9.84 4.79
C VAL A 74 -0.32 11.25 4.38
N HIS A 75 0.95 11.43 4.01
CA HIS A 75 1.47 12.67 3.45
C HIS A 75 2.18 12.41 2.12
N GLY A 76 2.01 13.32 1.18
CA GLY A 76 2.86 13.42 -0.01
C GLY A 76 3.95 14.47 0.21
N ILE A 77 5.21 14.06 0.22
CA ILE A 77 6.35 14.98 0.36
C ILE A 77 6.77 15.45 -1.04
N ILE A 78 6.55 16.74 -1.30
CA ILE A 78 6.86 17.40 -2.58
C ILE A 78 7.89 18.48 -2.30
N ALA A 79 9.05 18.39 -2.96
CA ALA A 79 10.17 19.32 -2.75
C ALA A 79 10.56 19.49 -1.25
N GLY A 80 10.45 18.42 -0.46
CA GLY A 80 10.76 18.42 0.98
C GLY A 80 9.62 18.89 1.89
N VAL A 81 8.49 19.33 1.35
CA VAL A 81 7.33 19.78 2.13
C VAL A 81 6.29 18.65 2.24
N PRO A 82 5.90 18.21 3.45
CA PRO A 82 4.85 17.21 3.62
C PRO A 82 3.47 17.84 3.42
N ILE A 83 2.70 17.31 2.47
CA ILE A 83 1.33 17.73 2.17
C ILE A 83 0.37 16.63 2.61
N PRO A 84 -0.61 16.89 3.49
CA PRO A 84 -1.59 15.89 3.92
C PRO A 84 -2.39 15.32 2.73
N PHE A 85 -2.55 14.00 2.73
CA PHE A 85 -3.36 13.28 1.75
C PHE A 85 -4.52 12.57 2.46
N PRO A 86 -5.75 13.12 2.38
CA PRO A 86 -6.92 12.46 2.96
C PRO A 86 -7.20 11.13 2.26
N ILE A 87 -7.29 10.05 3.03
CA ILE A 87 -7.63 8.72 2.54
C ILE A 87 -9.09 8.36 2.86
N PRO A 88 -9.76 7.51 2.06
CA PRO A 88 -11.18 7.19 2.27
C PRO A 88 -11.47 6.52 3.61
N ILE A 89 -10.54 5.70 4.11
CA ILE A 89 -10.66 4.97 5.37
C ILE A 89 -9.38 5.23 6.18
N GLU A 90 -9.49 6.10 7.18
CA GLU A 90 -8.41 6.38 8.14
C GLU A 90 -8.37 5.36 9.28
N ASP A 91 -9.49 4.72 9.62
CA ASP A 91 -9.58 3.75 10.70
C ASP A 91 -8.91 2.43 10.30
N GLY A 92 -7.72 2.17 10.85
CA GLY A 92 -6.93 0.99 10.52
C GLY A 92 -7.63 -0.33 10.89
N CYS A 93 -8.51 -0.30 11.90
CA CYS A 93 -9.33 -1.44 12.29
C CYS A 93 -10.37 -1.82 11.24
N LYS A 94 -10.59 -0.96 10.24
CA LYS A 94 -11.46 -1.20 9.07
C LYS A 94 -10.66 -1.46 7.78
N SER A 95 -9.34 -1.55 7.89
CA SER A 95 -8.39 -1.71 6.78
C SER A 95 -7.58 -2.98 6.95
N GLY A 96 -8.25 -4.12 7.19
CA GLY A 96 -7.60 -5.44 7.31
C GLY A 96 -7.05 -5.80 8.68
N ILE A 97 -7.09 -4.88 9.65
CA ILE A 97 -6.62 -5.11 11.03
C ILE A 97 -7.81 -5.49 11.91
N GLN A 98 -7.74 -6.65 12.56
CA GLN A 98 -8.69 -6.99 13.62
C GLN A 98 -8.27 -6.32 14.93
N CYS A 99 -9.07 -5.36 15.39
CA CYS A 99 -8.89 -4.73 16.68
C CYS A 99 -9.64 -5.48 17.81
N PRO A 100 -9.17 -5.42 19.07
CA PRO A 100 -7.95 -4.72 19.51
C PRO A 100 -6.66 -5.38 19.02
N ILE A 101 -5.70 -4.54 18.61
CA ILE A 101 -4.35 -4.95 18.22
C ILE A 101 -3.64 -5.54 19.43
N GLN A 102 -3.01 -6.70 19.24
CA GLN A 102 -2.28 -7.42 20.26
C GLN A 102 -0.77 -7.25 20.08
N LYS A 103 -0.06 -7.23 21.20
CA LYS A 103 1.39 -7.20 21.24
C LYS A 103 1.98 -8.46 20.60
N GLN A 104 3.07 -8.30 19.86
CA GLN A 104 3.83 -9.36 19.17
C GLN A 104 3.02 -10.12 18.11
N GLN A 105 1.90 -9.57 17.65
CA GLN A 105 1.11 -10.15 16.57
C GLN A 105 1.42 -9.46 15.25
N LYS A 106 1.38 -10.26 14.17
CA LYS A 106 1.53 -9.81 12.78
C LYS A 106 0.17 -9.41 12.20
N TYR A 107 0.14 -8.31 11.48
CA TYR A 107 -1.03 -7.76 10.83
C TYR A 107 -0.75 -7.38 9.37
N HIS A 108 -1.83 -7.29 8.60
CA HIS A 108 -1.83 -6.79 7.24
C HIS A 108 -2.78 -5.58 7.18
N TYR A 109 -2.20 -4.40 7.05
CA TYR A 109 -2.96 -3.19 6.80
C TYR A 109 -3.19 -3.06 5.29
N VAL A 110 -4.45 -3.02 4.85
CA VAL A 110 -4.83 -3.03 3.43
C VAL A 110 -5.72 -1.83 3.11
N ASN A 111 -5.37 -1.09 2.06
CA ASN A 111 -6.19 0.02 1.57
C ASN A 111 -6.22 0.05 0.04
N LEU A 112 -7.30 0.60 -0.52
CA LEU A 112 -7.45 0.85 -1.96
C LEU A 112 -7.53 2.35 -2.17
N LEU A 113 -6.53 2.94 -2.81
CA LEU A 113 -6.43 4.38 -2.99
C LEU A 113 -6.65 4.78 -4.46
N PRO A 114 -7.64 5.64 -4.76
CA PRO A 114 -7.81 6.21 -6.08
C PRO A 114 -6.80 7.34 -6.33
N VAL A 115 -6.13 7.29 -7.48
CA VAL A 115 -5.28 8.37 -7.99
C VAL A 115 -6.18 9.25 -8.85
N LYS A 116 -6.58 10.41 -8.34
CA LYS A 116 -7.58 11.23 -9.03
C LYS A 116 -7.04 11.84 -10.32
N SER A 117 -7.91 12.02 -11.30
CA SER A 117 -7.53 12.54 -12.62
C SER A 117 -6.98 13.96 -12.60
N GLU A 118 -7.38 14.76 -11.61
CA GLU A 118 -6.88 16.13 -11.40
C GLU A 118 -5.45 16.21 -10.83
N TYR A 119 -4.87 15.09 -10.35
CA TYR A 119 -3.54 15.13 -9.73
C TYR A 119 -2.45 15.47 -10.75
N PRO A 120 -1.44 16.29 -10.40
CA PRO A 120 -0.35 16.62 -11.32
C PRO A 120 0.58 15.40 -11.55
N ALA A 121 1.20 15.33 -12.73
CA ALA A 121 2.14 14.27 -13.06
C ALA A 121 3.50 14.65 -12.48
N ILE A 122 3.84 14.08 -11.32
CA ILE A 122 5.01 14.44 -10.53
C ILE A 122 5.63 13.23 -9.85
N LYS A 123 6.90 13.36 -9.47
CA LYS A 123 7.56 12.47 -8.50
C LYS A 123 7.37 13.03 -7.10
N LEU A 124 7.07 12.15 -6.15
CA LEU A 124 6.94 12.50 -4.74
C LEU A 124 7.38 11.32 -3.87
N VAL A 125 7.60 11.59 -2.59
CA VAL A 125 7.77 10.54 -1.57
C VAL A 125 6.48 10.46 -0.79
N VAL A 126 5.89 9.27 -0.71
CA VAL A 126 4.77 9.01 0.19
C VAL A 126 5.33 8.73 1.57
N GLU A 127 4.78 9.38 2.57
CA GLU A 127 4.95 9.03 3.98
C GLU A 127 3.63 8.47 4.49
N TRP A 128 3.67 7.27 5.05
CA TRP A 128 2.50 6.55 5.54
C TRP A 128 2.73 6.08 6.97
N GLU A 129 1.87 6.57 7.85
CA GLU A 129 1.88 6.26 9.28
C GLU A 129 0.62 5.47 9.64
N LEU A 130 0.76 4.54 10.59
CA LEU A 130 -0.37 3.96 11.31
C LEU A 130 -0.12 4.15 12.80
N ARG A 131 -0.97 4.95 13.44
CA ARG A 131 -0.83 5.37 14.82
C ARG A 131 -1.72 4.56 15.76
N ASP A 132 -1.22 4.27 16.96
CA ASP A 132 -1.96 3.64 18.05
C ASP A 132 -2.77 4.65 18.87
N ASP A 133 -3.38 4.18 19.98
CA ASP A 133 -4.18 5.01 20.91
C ASP A 133 -3.38 6.17 21.53
N ASN A 134 -2.05 6.03 21.65
CA ASN A 134 -1.15 7.04 22.20
C ASN A 134 -0.61 7.99 21.12
N LYS A 135 -1.03 7.80 19.87
CA LYS A 135 -0.53 8.50 18.67
C LYS A 135 0.93 8.16 18.35
N GLU A 136 1.45 7.05 18.86
CA GLU A 136 2.75 6.51 18.49
C GLU A 136 2.61 5.61 17.25
N ASP A 137 3.64 5.56 16.42
CA ASP A 137 3.55 4.86 15.14
C ASP A 137 3.77 3.35 15.32
N LEU A 138 2.71 2.57 15.11
CA LEU A 138 2.79 1.12 14.89
C LEU A 138 3.64 0.82 13.65
N PHE A 139 3.53 1.68 12.64
CA PHE A 139 4.53 1.80 11.59
C PHE A 139 4.58 3.23 11.01
N CYS A 140 5.75 3.59 10.50
CA CYS A 140 5.99 4.76 9.66
C CYS A 140 6.88 4.33 8.49
N ILE A 141 6.41 4.48 7.25
CA ILE A 141 7.18 4.15 6.04
C ILE A 141 7.22 5.31 5.05
N ARG A 142 8.35 5.42 4.35
CA ARG A 142 8.55 6.33 3.22
C ARG A 142 8.94 5.57 1.97
N PHE A 143 8.29 5.85 0.84
CA PHE A 143 8.66 5.26 -0.45
C PHE A 143 8.36 6.22 -1.61
N PRO A 144 9.20 6.23 -2.66
CA PRO A 144 9.01 7.10 -3.81
C PRO A 144 7.94 6.54 -4.76
N VAL A 145 7.11 7.42 -5.30
CA VAL A 145 6.15 7.12 -6.38
C VAL A 145 6.22 8.18 -7.46
N GLN A 146 5.69 7.86 -8.64
CA GLN A 146 5.53 8.81 -9.74
C GLN A 146 4.09 8.78 -10.25
N ILE A 147 3.39 9.91 -10.18
CA ILE A 147 2.08 10.06 -10.81
C ILE A 147 2.31 10.30 -12.30
N VAL A 148 1.64 9.52 -13.13
CA VAL A 148 1.71 9.57 -14.60
C VAL A 148 0.31 9.71 -15.20
N SER A 149 0.25 10.08 -16.47
CA SER A 149 -1.02 10.23 -17.22
C SER A 149 -1.72 8.90 -17.45
#